data_AF-A0A6J6CJ17-F1
#
_entry.id   AF-A0A6J6CJ17-F1
#
_cell.length_a   1.000
_cell.length_b   1.000
_cell.length_c   1.000
_cell.angle_alpha   90.00
_cell.angle_beta   90.00
_cell.angle_gamma   90.00
#
_symmetry.space_group_name_H-M   'P 1'
#
loop_
_entity.id
_entity.type
_entity.pdbx_description
1 polymer ?
#
loop_
_entity_poly.entity_id
_entity_poly.type
_entity_poly.pdbx_seq_one_letter_code
_entity_poly.pdbx_strand_id
1 'polypeptide(L)'
;MMGKVEGKSWQGDKIYISFNKHKDLGAGNNSQDWSKPELVFQKPGYILWYPSLQPLNDPNDIKEKYTSVKLGKRARFFVKRIKPGDDEYASEHFIEFEK
;
A
#
# COMPACT_ATOMS: atom_id res chain seq x y z
N MET A 1 1.08 -3.80 -2.19
CA MET A 1 -0.08 -2.97 -2.58
C MET A 1 0.01 -2.66 -4.05
N MET A 2 -1.12 -2.56 -4.74
CA MET A 2 -1.15 -2.29 -6.18
C MET A 2 -2.33 -1.38 -6.52
N GLY A 3 -2.10 -0.42 -7.43
CA GLY A 3 -3.19 0.31 -8.08
C GLY A 3 -3.81 -0.56 -9.17
N LYS A 4 -5.15 -0.61 -9.21
CA LYS A 4 -5.87 -1.32 -10.26
C LYS A 4 -6.00 -0.43 -11.49
N VAL A 5 -5.31 -0.79 -12.57
CA VAL A 5 -5.43 -0.10 -13.86
C VAL A 5 -6.70 -0.55 -14.56
N GLU A 6 -7.57 0.41 -14.90
CA GLU A 6 -8.85 0.20 -15.57
C GLU A 6 -8.91 0.93 -16.92
N GLY A 7 -7.87 1.70 -17.29
CA GLY A 7 -7.83 2.45 -18.54
C GLY A 7 -6.43 2.71 -19.10
N LYS A 8 -6.36 3.49 -20.17
CA LYS A 8 -5.09 3.89 -20.80
C LYS A 8 -4.24 4.74 -19.85
N SER A 9 -2.94 4.76 -20.08
CA SER A 9 -2.02 5.61 -19.30
C SER A 9 -2.13 5.39 -17.79
N TRP A 10 -2.28 4.14 -17.36
CA TRP A 10 -2.35 3.75 -15.94
C TRP A 10 -3.52 4.39 -15.17
N GLN A 11 -4.61 4.69 -15.86
CA GLN A 11 -5.84 5.18 -15.25
C GLN A 11 -6.45 4.12 -14.32
N GLY A 12 -6.85 4.53 -13.12
CA GLY A 12 -7.46 3.67 -12.12
C GLY A 12 -7.62 4.38 -10.78
N ASP A 13 -8.75 4.16 -10.11
CA ASP A 13 -9.15 4.89 -8.90
C ASP A 13 -9.14 4.03 -7.62
N LYS A 14 -8.66 2.79 -7.71
CA LYS A 14 -8.66 1.79 -6.62
C LYS A 14 -7.26 1.30 -6.29
N ILE A 15 -7.00 1.11 -5.00
CA ILE A 15 -5.80 0.48 -4.46
C ILE A 15 -6.17 -0.79 -3.70
N TYR A 16 -5.46 -1.87 -3.98
CA TYR A 16 -5.62 -3.17 -3.34
C TYR A 16 -4.36 -3.61 -2.58
N ILE A 17 -4.54 -4.46 -1.58
CA ILE A 17 -3.47 -5.14 -0.85
C ILE A 17 -3.67 -6.65 -0.88
N SER A 18 -2.56 -7.38 -0.98
CA SER A 18 -2.48 -8.83 -0.77
C SER A 18 -1.35 -9.09 0.22
N PHE A 19 -1.46 -10.19 0.96
CA PHE A 19 -0.51 -10.58 1.98
C PHE A 19 0.15 -11.90 1.62
N ASN A 20 1.44 -12.03 1.95
CA ASN A 20 2.17 -13.28 1.92
C ASN A 20 2.75 -13.51 3.32
N LYS A 21 2.37 -14.62 3.96
CA LYS A 21 2.75 -14.94 5.34
C LYS A 21 4.05 -15.76 5.41
N HIS A 22 4.60 -16.19 4.28
CA HIS A 22 5.83 -16.96 4.24
C HIS A 22 7.03 -16.08 4.60
N LYS A 23 7.84 -16.54 5.55
CA LYS A 23 9.07 -15.85 5.96
C LYS A 23 10.15 -15.91 4.86
N ASP A 24 10.23 -17.04 4.17
CA ASP A 24 11.14 -17.26 3.05
C ASP A 24 10.33 -17.40 1.76
N LEU A 25 10.45 -16.42 0.87
CA LEU A 25 9.77 -16.40 -0.41
C LEU A 25 10.50 -17.22 -1.49
N GLY A 26 11.76 -17.59 -1.28
CA GLY A 26 12.56 -18.36 -2.24
C GLY A 26 12.31 -19.86 -2.20
N ALA A 27 11.72 -20.37 -1.11
CA ALA A 27 11.39 -21.77 -0.98
C ALA A 27 10.17 -22.15 -1.84
N GLY A 28 10.37 -23.05 -2.81
CA GLY A 28 9.30 -23.62 -3.62
C GLY A 28 8.39 -22.57 -4.26
N ASN A 29 7.08 -22.65 -3.99
CA ASN A 29 6.09 -21.74 -4.56
C ASN A 29 5.68 -20.60 -3.60
N ASN A 30 6.42 -20.38 -2.51
CA ASN A 30 6.06 -19.39 -1.50
C ASN A 30 5.90 -17.98 -2.08
N SER A 31 6.74 -17.60 -3.06
CA SER A 31 6.64 -16.31 -3.75
C SER A 31 5.34 -16.08 -4.52
N GLN A 32 4.54 -17.14 -4.77
CA GLN A 32 3.26 -17.06 -5.49
C GLN A 32 2.04 -17.19 -4.56
N ASP A 33 2.24 -17.59 -3.30
CA ASP A 33 1.15 -17.83 -2.33
C ASP A 33 0.67 -16.54 -1.65
N TRP A 34 0.16 -15.61 -2.47
CA TRP A 34 -0.43 -14.36 -2.02
C TRP A 34 -1.93 -14.52 -1.74
N SER A 35 -2.42 -13.84 -0.71
CA SER A 35 -3.86 -13.74 -0.46
C SER A 35 -4.60 -13.08 -1.62
N LYS A 36 -5.91 -13.36 -1.71
CA LYS A 36 -6.78 -12.64 -2.63
C LYS A 36 -6.67 -11.12 -2.37
N PRO A 37 -6.58 -10.29 -3.42
CA PRO A 37 -6.49 -8.84 -3.24
C PRO A 37 -7.73 -8.28 -2.55
N GLU A 38 -7.51 -7.46 -1.54
CA GLU A 38 -8.55 -6.75 -0.78
C GLU A 38 -8.51 -5.26 -1.11
N LEU A 39 -9.68 -4.64 -1.30
CA LEU A 39 -9.78 -3.21 -1.60
C LEU A 39 -9.44 -2.42 -0.33
N VAL A 40 -8.40 -1.59 -0.40
CA VAL A 40 -7.95 -0.76 0.72
C VAL A 40 -8.46 0.67 0.60
N PHE A 41 -8.46 1.20 -0.62
CA PHE A 41 -8.78 2.60 -0.85
C PHE A 41 -9.35 2.79 -2.24
N GLN A 42 -10.37 3.64 -2.34
CA GLN A 42 -10.91 4.10 -3.62
C GLN A 42 -11.15 5.60 -3.54
N LYS A 43 -10.78 6.31 -4.62
CA LYS A 43 -11.03 7.75 -4.75
C LYS A 43 -11.59 8.06 -6.14
N PRO A 44 -12.92 7.99 -6.33
CA PRO A 44 -13.54 8.20 -7.63
C PRO A 44 -13.16 9.54 -8.25
N GLY A 45 -12.93 9.54 -9.56
CA GLY A 45 -12.52 10.73 -10.32
C GLY A 45 -11.03 11.08 -10.22
N TYR A 46 -10.22 10.29 -9.51
CA TYR A 46 -8.77 10.41 -9.47
C TYR A 46 -8.09 9.23 -10.15
N ILE A 47 -6.90 9.48 -10.68
CA ILE A 47 -5.91 8.46 -11.01
C ILE A 47 -5.01 8.29 -9.78
N LEU A 48 -4.86 7.05 -9.30
CA LEU A 48 -4.09 6.72 -8.11
C LEU A 48 -2.83 5.95 -8.47
N TRP A 49 -1.66 6.55 -8.20
CA TRP A 49 -0.35 5.96 -8.47
C TRP A 49 0.50 5.80 -7.22
N TYR A 50 1.51 4.93 -7.32
CA TYR A 50 2.58 4.76 -6.34
C TYR A 50 2.09 4.59 -4.88
N PRO A 51 1.17 3.65 -4.61
CA PRO A 51 0.69 3.44 -3.25
C PRO A 51 1.85 2.94 -2.36
N SER A 52 2.05 3.54 -1.20
CA SER A 52 3.16 3.24 -0.28
C SER A 52 2.69 3.20 1.17
N LEU A 53 3.34 2.34 1.96
CA LEU A 53 3.15 2.29 3.41
C LEU A 53 4.42 2.77 4.08
N GLN A 54 4.26 3.63 5.07
CA GLN A 54 5.36 4.20 5.83
C GLN A 54 5.08 4.06 7.34
N PRO A 55 6.11 3.84 8.17
CA PRO A 55 5.96 3.89 9.63
C PRO A 55 5.37 5.24 10.10
N LEU A 56 4.86 5.29 11.32
CA LEU A 56 4.34 6.52 11.94
C LEU A 56 5.46 7.43 12.45
N ASN A 57 6.66 6.87 12.63
CA ASN A 57 7.80 7.49 13.32
C ASN A 57 7.56 7.64 14.84
N ASP A 58 6.69 6.82 15.42
CA ASP A 58 6.51 6.73 16.86
C ASP A 58 7.79 6.17 17.53
N PRO A 59 8.00 6.39 18.84
CA PRO A 59 9.20 5.89 19.53
C PRO A 59 9.45 4.39 19.35
N ASN A 60 8.38 3.59 19.28
CA ASN A 60 8.47 2.15 19.02
C ASN A 60 8.94 1.84 17.59
N ASP A 61 8.47 2.59 16.59
CA ASP A 61 8.89 2.40 15.20
C ASP A 61 10.38 2.68 15.03
N ILE A 62 10.88 3.73 15.70
CA ILE A 62 12.30 4.09 15.71
C ILE A 62 13.12 2.99 16.38
N LYS A 63 12.68 2.53 17.56
CA LYS A 63 13.35 1.48 18.32
C LYS A 63 13.45 0.17 17.54
N GLU A 64 12.35 -0.27 16.92
CA GLU A 64 12.26 -1.51 16.15
C GLU A 64 12.79 -1.38 14.72
N LYS A 65 13.21 -0.18 14.32
CA LYS A 65 13.73 0.18 13.00
C LYS A 65 12.75 -0.22 11.90
N TYR A 66 11.47 0.12 12.07
CA TYR A 66 10.47 -0.10 11.03
C TYR A 66 10.73 0.81 9.82
N THR A 67 10.42 0.30 8.64
CA THR A 67 10.60 0.95 7.33
C THR A 67 9.44 0.57 6.41
N SER A 68 9.42 1.09 5.19
CA SER A 68 8.43 0.71 4.17
C SER A 68 8.45 -0.78 3.78
N VAL A 69 9.54 -1.51 4.07
CA VAL A 69 9.67 -2.96 3.82
C VAL A 69 9.57 -3.79 5.10
N LYS A 70 9.55 -3.15 6.27
CA LYS A 70 9.41 -3.78 7.59
C LYS A 70 8.47 -2.93 8.44
N LEU A 71 7.17 -3.15 8.31
CA LEU A 71 6.16 -2.34 8.99
C LEU A 71 5.83 -2.89 10.38
N GLY A 72 5.36 -2.00 11.26
CA GLY A 72 4.74 -2.35 12.53
C GLY A 72 3.25 -2.63 12.40
N LYS A 73 2.52 -2.60 13.53
CA LYS A 73 1.07 -2.81 13.55
C LYS A 73 0.30 -1.73 12.78
N ARG A 74 0.82 -0.50 12.73
CA ARG A 74 0.20 0.64 12.07
C ARG A 74 1.14 1.25 11.05
N ALA A 75 0.59 1.79 9.97
CA ALA A 75 1.34 2.47 8.92
C ALA A 75 0.54 3.65 8.36
N ARG A 76 1.24 4.70 7.92
CA ARG A 76 0.70 5.74 7.04
C ARG A 76 0.57 5.20 5.63
N PHE A 77 -0.60 5.41 5.03
CA PHE A 77 -0.86 5.10 3.65
C PHE A 77 -0.72 6.36 2.79
N PHE A 78 0.29 6.33 1.93
CA PHE A 78 0.56 7.37 0.94
C PHE A 78 0.13 6.91 -0.45
N VAL A 79 -0.37 7.84 -1.25
CA VAL A 79 -0.71 7.62 -2.65
C VAL A 79 -0.55 8.91 -3.44
N LYS A 80 -0.12 8.79 -4.70
CA LYS A 80 -0.15 9.90 -5.65
C LYS A 80 -1.56 10.00 -6.21
N ARG A 81 -2.26 11.09 -5.93
CA ARG A 81 -3.62 11.37 -6.39
C ARG A 81 -3.56 12.42 -7.49
N ILE A 82 -4.09 12.08 -8.67
CA ILE A 82 -4.00 12.91 -9.86
C ILE A 82 -5.39 13.13 -10.45
N LYS A 83 -5.77 14.39 -10.64
CA LYS A 83 -6.90 14.84 -11.47
C LYS A 83 -6.59 16.25 -12.02
N PRO A 84 -7.34 16.77 -13.00
CA PRO A 84 -7.16 18.15 -13.44
C PRO A 84 -7.23 19.13 -12.26
N GLY A 85 -6.17 19.92 -12.09
CA GLY A 85 -6.04 20.91 -11.01
C GLY A 85 -5.59 20.37 -9.64
N ASP A 86 -5.28 19.07 -9.52
CA ASP A 86 -4.84 18.45 -8.25
C ASP A 86 -3.94 17.24 -8.54
N ASP A 87 -2.62 17.43 -8.37
CA ASP A 87 -1.59 16.40 -8.51
C ASP A 87 -0.70 16.44 -7.27
N GLU A 88 -0.96 15.53 -6.32
CA GLU A 88 -0.26 15.52 -5.03
C GLU A 88 0.13 14.10 -4.61
N TYR A 89 1.27 13.97 -3.93
CA TYR A 89 1.63 12.76 -3.20
C TYR A 89 1.48 12.99 -1.70
N ALA A 90 0.42 12.43 -1.13
CA ALA A 90 0.05 12.71 0.26
C ALA A 90 -0.36 11.44 1.01
N SER A 91 -0.29 11.52 2.34
CA SER A 91 -0.88 10.52 3.22
C SER A 91 -2.36 10.80 3.33
N GLU A 92 -3.20 9.85 2.91
CA GLU A 92 -4.65 9.99 2.99
C GLU A 92 -5.20 9.31 4.26
N HIS A 93 -4.58 8.20 4.71
CA HIS A 93 -5.10 7.38 5.81
C HIS A 93 -4.00 6.73 6.65
N PHE A 94 -4.37 6.25 7.83
CA PHE A 94 -3.60 5.27 8.59
C PHE A 94 -4.22 3.89 8.40
N ILE A 95 -3.39 2.87 8.22
CA ILE A 95 -3.79 1.47 8.17
C ILE A 95 -3.34 0.78 9.46
N GLU A 96 -4.22 -0.04 10.03
CA GLU A 96 -3.91 -0.95 11.12
C GLU A 96 -4.03 -2.39 10.62
N PHE A 97 -3.01 -3.21 10.90
CA PHE A 97 -2.98 -4.61 10.54
C PHE A 97 -3.49 -5.47 11.69
N GLU A 98 -4.49 -6.31 11.41
CA GLU A 98 -4.96 -7.37 12.31
C GLU A 98 -4.29 -8.70 11.94
N LYS A 99 -4.13 -9.56 12.94
CA LYS A 99 -3.36 -10.81 12.83
C LYS A 99 -4.26 -12.01 12.54
#